data_AF-A0A8J4VDL4-F1
#
_entry.id   AF-A0A8J4VDL4-F1
#
_cell.length_a   1.000
_cell.length_b   1.000
_cell.length_c   1.000
_cell.angle_alpha   90.00
_cell.angle_beta   90.00
_cell.angle_gamma   90.00
#
_symmetry.space_group_name_H-M   'P 1'
#
loop_
_entity.id
_entity.type
_entity.pdbx_description
1 polymer ?
#
loop_
_entity_poly.entity_id
_entity_poly.type
_entity_poly.pdbx_seq_one_letter_code
_entity_poly.pdbx_strand_id
1 'polypeptide(L)'
;MLKREKVPPGIAYPLGALELWSDDIEVRGDFGQYRSRLLELVRFVASYKPLIAGAKVSERTIAIIKHLLLSQMPAQDLPVMESMQLALENILALCRIFEGLVQQLLSLKWTEPALVEVLRHYLDALGPFLKHFPAAVSSVINKLFELLNSLPFVVKDPSTSTARYAMLQICTSFIRIAKAADKSILPHMKDIADTMAHMQREGCLLHGEHNILGEAFLVMASTAGIQQQQEVLAWLLSPLSQQWTQLEWQNNYLSEPLGLVRLCSETTTMWSIFHTVTFFEKALKRSGLRKTQKELCDKEDCKICDNLDAD
;
A
#
# COMPACT_ATOMS: atom_id res chain seq x y z
N MET A 1 0.86 44.03 33.96
CA MET A 1 -0.57 44.41 33.98
C MET A 1 -1.13 44.16 32.59
N LEU A 2 -1.76 43.00 32.36
CA LEU A 2 -2.40 42.66 31.08
C LEU A 2 -3.90 42.95 31.20
N LYS A 3 -4.39 43.90 30.39
CA LYS A 3 -5.82 44.22 30.31
C LYS A 3 -6.56 43.01 29.71
N ARG A 4 -7.44 42.41 30.51
CA ARG A 4 -8.49 41.50 30.02
C ARG A 4 -9.57 42.35 29.38
N GLU A 5 -9.69 42.30 28.06
CA GLU A 5 -10.88 42.77 27.37
C GLU A 5 -11.90 41.63 27.32
N LYS A 6 -13.11 41.88 27.81
CA LYS A 6 -14.23 40.93 27.81
C LYS A 6 -14.91 40.98 26.43
N VAL A 7 -15.01 39.85 25.76
CA VAL A 7 -15.83 39.70 24.53
C VAL A 7 -17.14 38.97 24.87
N PRO A 8 -18.32 39.43 24.41
CA PRO A 8 -19.60 38.77 24.67
C PRO A 8 -19.80 37.51 23.79
N PRO A 9 -20.68 36.58 24.18
CA PRO A 9 -20.85 35.32 23.48
C PRO A 9 -21.81 35.46 22.30
N GLY A 10 -21.35 35.04 21.12
CA GLY A 10 -22.20 34.82 19.95
C GLY A 10 -21.91 35.78 18.80
N ILE A 11 -20.96 35.42 17.94
CA ILE A 11 -20.90 35.65 16.50
C ILE A 11 -19.79 34.73 15.97
N ALA A 12 -20.05 34.04 14.86
CA ALA A 12 -19.12 33.14 14.19
C ALA A 12 -17.77 33.80 13.94
N TYR A 13 -16.67 33.13 14.28
CA TYR A 13 -15.33 33.57 13.91
C TYR A 13 -15.19 33.50 12.38
N PRO A 14 -15.02 34.63 11.67
CA PRO A 14 -14.46 34.58 10.34
C PRO A 14 -13.02 34.10 10.51
N LEU A 15 -12.56 33.26 9.59
CA LEU A 15 -11.16 32.82 9.51
C LEU A 15 -10.28 34.06 9.34
N GLY A 16 -9.83 34.62 10.47
CA GLY A 16 -8.93 35.75 10.53
C GLY A 16 -7.65 35.38 9.80
N ALA A 17 -7.14 36.34 9.03
CA ALA A 17 -5.91 36.24 8.26
C ALA A 17 -4.88 35.40 9.00
N LEU A 18 -4.37 34.38 8.31
CA LEU A 18 -3.27 33.52 8.75
C LEU A 18 -2.11 34.43 9.19
N GLU A 19 -2.04 34.76 10.49
CA GLU A 19 -0.99 35.62 11.02
C GLU A 19 0.34 34.94 10.72
N LEU A 20 1.15 35.66 9.95
CA LEU A 20 2.43 35.23 9.42
C LEU A 20 3.25 34.58 10.54
N TRP A 21 3.73 33.38 10.24
CA TRP A 21 4.78 32.72 10.99
C TRP A 21 5.96 33.71 11.06
N SER A 22 6.48 34.00 12.25
CA SER A 22 7.65 34.88 12.40
C SER A 22 8.83 34.31 11.62
N ASP A 23 9.59 35.17 10.94
CA ASP A 23 10.76 34.85 10.12
C ASP A 23 11.87 34.06 10.84
N ASP A 24 11.75 33.84 12.15
CA ASP A 24 12.67 33.08 13.01
C ASP A 24 12.51 31.55 12.93
N ILE A 25 11.51 31.02 12.22
CA ILE A 25 11.35 29.57 12.03
C ILE A 25 12.02 29.20 10.70
N GLU A 26 13.05 28.36 10.68
CA GLU A 26 13.58 27.81 9.44
C GLU A 26 12.53 26.82 8.86
N VAL A 27 11.65 27.38 8.04
CA VAL A 27 10.23 27.06 7.76
C VAL A 27 9.88 25.62 7.31
N ARG A 28 10.83 24.67 7.25
CA ARG A 28 10.51 23.28 6.85
C ARG A 28 11.16 22.19 7.72
N GLY A 29 12.35 22.44 8.25
CA GLY A 29 13.06 21.48 9.11
C GLY A 29 12.44 21.38 10.50
N ASP A 30 12.15 22.54 11.10
CA ASP A 30 11.74 22.63 12.50
C ASP A 30 10.30 22.16 12.73
N PHE A 31 9.39 22.44 11.79
CA PHE A 31 8.02 21.94 11.88
C PHE A 31 7.96 20.41 11.71
N GLY A 32 8.81 19.85 10.86
CA GLY A 32 8.94 18.39 10.71
C GLY A 32 9.38 17.72 12.02
N GLN A 33 10.41 18.28 12.68
CA GLN A 33 10.88 17.80 13.98
C GLN A 33 9.83 17.97 15.08
N TYR A 34 9.16 19.12 15.15
CA TYR A 34 8.07 19.36 16.08
C TYR A 34 6.92 18.35 15.89
N ARG A 35 6.49 18.13 14.64
CA ARG A 35 5.47 17.14 14.30
C ARG A 35 5.89 15.73 14.71
N SER A 36 7.15 15.35 14.49
CA SER A 36 7.68 14.05 14.94
C SER A 36 7.63 13.88 16.45
N ARG A 37 8.09 14.88 17.22
CA ARG A 37 8.05 14.86 18.70
C ARG A 37 6.61 14.83 19.23
N LEU A 38 5.70 15.56 18.59
CA LEU A 38 4.28 15.53 18.94
C LEU A 38 3.68 14.14 18.71
N LEU A 39 4.03 13.48 17.61
CA LEU A 39 3.57 12.11 17.33
C LEU A 39 4.11 11.10 18.34
N GLU A 40 5.36 11.26 18.80
CA GLU A 40 5.90 10.43 19.88
C GLU A 40 5.15 10.64 21.19
N LEU A 41 4.80 11.89 21.54
CA LEU A 41 3.98 12.18 22.71
C LEU A 41 2.57 11.59 22.58
N VAL A 42 1.94 11.71 21.40
CA VAL A 42 0.64 11.08 21.12
C VAL A 42 0.74 9.56 21.29
N ARG A 43 1.79 8.93 20.76
CA ARG A 43 2.04 7.50 20.92
C ARG A 43 2.22 7.11 22.39
N PHE A 44 3.00 7.89 23.14
CA PHE A 44 3.22 7.67 24.57
C PHE A 44 1.89 7.76 25.33
N VAL A 45 1.11 8.82 25.15
CA VAL A 45 -0.20 9.00 25.82
C VAL A 45 -1.20 7.91 25.40
N ALA A 46 -1.23 7.57 24.11
CA ALA A 46 -2.09 6.51 23.61
C ALA A 46 -1.73 5.13 24.18
N SER A 47 -0.46 4.87 24.51
CA SER A 47 -0.05 3.62 25.15
C SER A 47 -0.67 3.41 26.54
N TYR A 48 -0.94 4.50 27.28
CA TYR A 48 -1.59 4.42 28.60
C TYR A 48 -3.12 4.25 28.52
N LYS A 49 -3.77 4.83 27.51
CA LYS A 49 -5.23 4.80 27.34
C LYS A 49 -5.63 4.51 25.89
N PRO A 50 -5.31 3.32 25.36
CA PRO A 50 -5.45 3.01 23.93
C PRO A 50 -6.90 3.06 23.44
N LEU A 51 -7.86 2.63 24.27
CA LEU A 51 -9.28 2.64 23.91
C LEU A 51 -9.83 4.06 23.75
N ILE A 52 -9.49 4.98 24.66
CA ILE A 52 -9.95 6.37 24.62
C ILE A 52 -9.28 7.12 23.46
N ALA A 53 -7.98 6.92 23.27
CA ALA A 53 -7.25 7.51 22.16
C ALA A 53 -7.81 7.05 20.81
N GLY A 54 -8.05 5.74 20.65
CA GLY A 54 -8.64 5.18 19.44
C GLY A 54 -10.05 5.69 19.17
N ALA A 55 -10.90 5.75 20.20
CA ALA A 55 -12.26 6.30 20.08
C ALA A 55 -12.26 7.77 19.62
N LYS A 56 -11.42 8.62 20.24
CA LYS A 56 -11.33 10.04 19.88
C LYS A 56 -10.81 10.28 18.47
N VAL A 57 -9.80 9.53 18.05
CA VAL A 57 -9.25 9.61 16.69
C VAL A 57 -10.28 9.13 15.67
N SER A 58 -10.98 8.02 15.96
CA SER A 58 -12.05 7.49 15.11
C SER A 58 -13.21 8.47 14.95
N GLU A 59 -13.75 8.99 16.07
CA GLU A 59 -14.84 9.98 16.09
C GLU A 59 -14.52 11.20 15.23
N ARG A 60 -13.31 11.75 15.40
CA ARG A 60 -12.88 12.95 14.67
C ARG A 60 -12.63 12.66 13.18
N THR A 61 -12.09 11.49 12.84
CA THR A 61 -11.93 11.08 11.43
C THR A 61 -13.29 10.93 10.74
N ILE A 62 -14.26 10.27 11.39
CA ILE A 62 -15.63 10.13 10.87
C ILE A 62 -16.29 11.50 10.68
N ALA A 63 -16.09 12.43 11.63
CA ALA A 63 -16.64 13.78 11.52
C ALA A 63 -16.08 14.55 10.30
N ILE A 64 -14.77 14.44 10.05
CA ILE A 64 -14.12 15.06 8.87
C ILE A 64 -14.66 14.44 7.58
N ILE A 65 -14.76 13.10 7.51
CA ILE A 65 -15.33 12.40 6.35
C ILE A 65 -16.75 12.90 6.06
N LYS A 66 -17.61 13.00 7.08
CA LYS A 66 -18.97 13.52 6.92
C LYS A 66 -18.99 14.96 6.42
N HIS A 67 -18.08 15.80 6.91
CA HIS A 67 -17.96 17.18 6.45
C HIS A 67 -17.57 17.26 4.97
N LEU A 68 -16.57 16.48 4.55
CA LEU A 68 -16.13 16.38 3.15
C LEU A 68 -17.21 15.84 2.20
N LEU A 69 -18.10 14.97 2.69
CA LEU A 69 -19.24 14.47 1.91
C LEU A 69 -20.37 15.50 1.76
N LEU A 70 -20.50 16.43 2.71
CA LEU A 70 -21.57 17.45 2.75
C LEU A 70 -21.16 18.78 2.11
N SER A 71 -19.87 19.10 2.11
CA SER A 71 -19.32 20.35 1.59
C SER A 71 -18.39 20.05 0.43
N GLN A 72 -18.71 20.55 -0.77
CA GLN A 72 -17.78 20.50 -1.91
C GLN A 72 -16.52 21.31 -1.55
N MET A 73 -15.47 20.56 -1.19
CA MET A 73 -14.06 20.96 -1.06
C MET A 73 -13.75 22.35 -0.45
N PRO A 74 -13.56 22.42 0.88
CA PRO A 74 -12.64 23.40 1.46
C PRO A 74 -11.22 22.79 1.45
N ALA A 75 -10.27 23.41 0.77
CA ALA A 75 -8.85 23.00 0.73
C ALA A 75 -8.18 22.87 2.11
N GLN A 76 -8.83 23.35 3.17
CA GLN A 76 -8.37 23.31 4.56
C GLN A 76 -8.59 21.95 5.25
N ASP A 77 -9.47 21.09 4.74
CA ASP A 77 -9.80 19.81 5.36
C ASP A 77 -8.79 18.70 5.02
N LEU A 78 -8.08 18.82 3.90
CA LEU A 78 -7.11 17.83 3.42
C LEU A 78 -5.88 17.70 4.36
N PRO A 79 -5.22 18.81 4.80
CA PRO A 79 -4.10 18.72 5.74
C PRO A 79 -4.53 18.20 7.13
N VAL A 80 -5.76 18.50 7.55
CA VAL A 80 -6.32 18.00 8.81
C VAL A 80 -6.51 16.49 8.74
N MET A 81 -6.99 15.98 7.61
CA MET A 81 -7.14 14.55 7.37
C MET A 81 -5.79 13.83 7.36
N GLU A 82 -4.79 14.35 6.65
CA GLU A 82 -3.41 13.83 6.68
C GLU A 82 -2.78 13.85 8.08
N SER A 83 -3.06 14.87 8.89
CA SER A 83 -2.56 14.93 10.27
C SER A 83 -3.13 13.81 11.15
N MET A 84 -4.38 13.42 10.89
CA MET A 84 -5.08 12.40 11.67
C MET A 84 -4.67 10.97 11.29
N GLN A 85 -4.28 10.75 10.03
CA GLN A 85 -3.68 9.49 9.58
C GLN A 85 -2.47 9.09 10.46
N LEU A 86 -1.54 10.02 10.70
CA LEU A 86 -0.32 9.73 11.48
C LEU A 86 -0.63 9.39 12.94
N ALA A 87 -1.69 9.98 13.52
CA ALA A 87 -2.16 9.60 14.85
C ALA A 87 -2.74 8.18 14.83
N LEU A 88 -3.51 7.85 13.80
CA LEU A 88 -4.16 6.56 13.65
C LEU A 88 -3.15 5.40 13.48
N GLU A 89 -2.13 5.57 12.64
CA GLU A 89 -1.05 4.59 12.44
C GLU A 89 -0.35 4.18 13.75
N ASN A 90 -0.25 5.11 14.71
CA ASN A 90 0.39 4.87 16.00
C ASN A 90 -0.50 4.13 17.02
N ILE A 91 -1.81 4.06 16.78
CA ILE A 91 -2.80 3.56 17.75
C ILE A 91 -3.40 2.21 17.30
N LEU A 92 -3.29 1.86 16.02
CA LEU A 92 -4.12 0.85 15.34
C LEU A 92 -3.82 -0.64 15.62
N ALA A 93 -2.95 -1.00 16.55
CA ALA A 93 -2.50 -2.39 16.63
C ALA A 93 -3.51 -3.37 17.26
N LEU A 94 -4.51 -2.94 18.07
CA LEU A 94 -5.18 -3.87 19.00
C LEU A 94 -6.69 -3.63 19.29
N CYS A 95 -7.39 -2.72 18.60
CA CYS A 95 -8.72 -2.27 19.06
C CYS A 95 -9.86 -2.51 18.06
N ARG A 96 -10.87 -3.31 18.46
CA ARG A 96 -12.16 -3.48 17.74
C ARG A 96 -12.93 -2.18 17.50
N ILE A 97 -12.62 -1.12 18.25
CA ILE A 97 -13.25 0.22 18.13
C ILE A 97 -13.12 0.78 16.71
N PHE A 98 -12.13 0.32 15.94
CA PHE A 98 -11.93 0.76 14.56
C PHE A 98 -12.84 0.07 13.54
N GLU A 99 -13.61 -0.96 13.90
CA GLU A 99 -14.50 -1.64 12.96
C GLU A 99 -15.51 -0.67 12.30
N GLY A 100 -16.11 0.22 13.08
CA GLY A 100 -16.98 1.27 12.55
C GLY A 100 -16.27 2.27 11.64
N LEU A 101 -15.01 2.61 11.94
CA LEU A 101 -14.19 3.48 11.09
C LEU A 101 -13.84 2.79 9.76
N VAL A 102 -13.45 1.51 9.83
CA VAL A 102 -13.12 0.68 8.67
C VAL A 102 -14.33 0.60 7.74
N GLN A 103 -15.52 0.30 8.25
CA GLN A 103 -16.74 0.26 7.45
C GLN A 103 -17.03 1.61 6.78
N GLN A 104 -16.84 2.73 7.49
CA GLN A 104 -17.02 4.07 6.90
C GLN A 104 -16.01 4.32 5.78
N LEU A 105 -14.72 4.03 5.99
CA LEU A 105 -13.67 4.19 4.96
C LEU A 105 -13.94 3.32 3.72
N LEU A 106 -14.36 2.07 3.92
CA LEU A 106 -14.70 1.15 2.83
C LEU A 106 -15.93 1.62 2.01
N SER A 107 -16.83 2.40 2.62
CA SER A 107 -18.02 2.91 1.93
C SER A 107 -17.75 4.10 1.00
N LEU A 108 -16.58 4.75 1.09
CA LEU A 108 -16.25 5.97 0.34
C LEU A 108 -15.98 5.68 -1.14
N LYS A 109 -16.64 6.40 -2.05
CA LYS A 109 -16.48 6.23 -3.51
C LYS A 109 -15.72 7.39 -4.15
N TRP A 110 -14.63 7.81 -3.52
CA TRP A 110 -13.83 8.93 -4.03
C TRP A 110 -13.10 8.54 -5.33
N THR A 111 -13.20 9.41 -6.33
CA THR A 111 -12.59 9.24 -7.66
C THR A 111 -11.49 10.28 -7.95
N GLU A 112 -11.46 11.36 -7.16
CA GLU A 112 -10.44 12.41 -7.26
C GLU A 112 -9.08 11.89 -6.76
N PRO A 113 -7.99 12.01 -7.54
CA PRO A 113 -6.67 11.45 -7.17
C PRO A 113 -6.19 11.84 -5.76
N ALA A 114 -6.37 13.10 -5.36
CA ALA A 114 -5.95 13.57 -4.03
C ALA A 114 -6.75 12.92 -2.88
N LEU A 115 -8.05 12.68 -3.07
CA LEU A 115 -8.89 12.01 -2.08
C LEU A 115 -8.60 10.51 -2.03
N VAL A 116 -8.36 9.91 -3.21
CA VAL A 116 -7.94 8.51 -3.33
C VAL A 116 -6.61 8.28 -2.60
N GLU A 117 -5.64 9.20 -2.73
CA GLU A 117 -4.39 9.14 -1.97
C GLU A 117 -4.64 9.16 -0.46
N VAL A 118 -5.46 10.07 0.05
CA VAL A 118 -5.70 10.11 1.50
C VAL A 118 -6.48 8.90 1.99
N LEU A 119 -7.46 8.39 1.23
CA LEU A 119 -8.13 7.13 1.58
C LEU A 119 -7.13 5.96 1.60
N ARG A 120 -6.24 5.88 0.61
CA ARG A 120 -5.16 4.90 0.54
C ARG A 120 -4.23 4.99 1.75
N HIS A 121 -3.93 6.19 2.23
CA HIS A 121 -3.15 6.41 3.44
C HIS A 121 -3.81 5.80 4.69
N TYR A 122 -5.12 5.97 4.85
CA TYR A 122 -5.84 5.30 5.93
C TYR A 122 -5.91 3.78 5.77
N LEU A 123 -6.10 3.28 4.55
CA LEU A 123 -6.12 1.83 4.29
C LEU A 123 -4.76 1.18 4.60
N ASP A 124 -3.64 1.85 4.31
CA ASP A 124 -2.31 1.39 4.71
C ASP A 124 -2.16 1.29 6.23
N ALA A 125 -2.66 2.30 6.94
CA ALA A 125 -2.62 2.35 8.40
C ALA A 125 -3.36 1.16 9.04
N LEU A 126 -4.35 0.59 8.36
CA LEU A 126 -5.09 -0.59 8.81
C LEU A 126 -4.26 -1.89 8.71
N GLY A 127 -3.10 -1.90 8.08
CA GLY A 127 -2.27 -3.10 7.93
C GLY A 127 -2.08 -3.92 9.22
N PRO A 128 -1.61 -3.31 10.34
CA PRO A 128 -1.49 -3.99 11.63
C PRO A 128 -2.82 -4.47 12.22
N PHE A 129 -3.91 -3.75 11.96
CA PHE A 129 -5.27 -4.16 12.35
C PHE A 129 -5.69 -5.43 11.61
N LEU A 130 -5.41 -5.51 10.30
CA LEU A 130 -5.72 -6.68 9.46
C LEU A 130 -5.00 -7.96 9.89
N LYS A 131 -3.85 -7.86 10.56
CA LYS A 131 -3.16 -9.01 11.16
C LYS A 131 -3.99 -9.69 12.25
N HIS A 132 -4.75 -8.90 13.02
CA HIS A 132 -5.55 -9.37 14.15
C HIS A 132 -7.02 -9.61 13.78
N PHE A 133 -7.49 -9.00 12.69
CA PHE A 133 -8.87 -9.07 12.20
C PHE A 133 -8.92 -9.55 10.74
N PRO A 134 -8.67 -10.85 10.48
CA PRO A 134 -8.59 -11.40 9.12
C PRO A 134 -9.86 -11.22 8.29
N ALA A 135 -11.03 -11.16 8.94
CA ALA A 135 -12.32 -10.98 8.26
C ALA A 135 -12.41 -9.68 7.43
N ALA A 136 -11.65 -8.64 7.80
CA ALA A 136 -11.65 -7.37 7.09
C ALA A 136 -10.68 -7.32 5.89
N VAL A 137 -9.80 -8.33 5.73
CA VAL A 137 -8.73 -8.33 4.72
C VAL A 137 -9.30 -8.28 3.31
N SER A 138 -10.24 -9.18 2.99
CA SER A 138 -10.88 -9.22 1.67
C SER A 138 -11.55 -7.89 1.33
N SER A 139 -12.26 -7.27 2.29
CA SER A 139 -12.92 -5.98 2.08
C SER A 139 -11.94 -4.85 1.79
N VAL A 140 -10.83 -4.77 2.53
CA VAL A 140 -9.79 -3.75 2.28
C VAL A 140 -9.11 -3.96 0.93
N ILE A 141 -8.81 -5.20 0.56
CA ILE A 141 -8.19 -5.52 -0.72
C ILE A 141 -9.13 -5.21 -1.88
N ASN A 142 -10.40 -5.60 -1.79
CA ASN A 142 -11.41 -5.24 -2.80
C ASN A 142 -11.55 -3.73 -2.91
N LYS A 143 -11.45 -3.00 -1.80
CA LYS A 143 -11.48 -1.53 -1.83
C LYS A 143 -10.29 -0.93 -2.58
N LEU A 144 -9.09 -1.49 -2.41
CA LEU A 144 -7.91 -1.03 -3.17
C LEU A 144 -8.07 -1.28 -4.67
N PHE A 145 -8.63 -2.42 -5.08
CA PHE A 145 -8.94 -2.66 -6.49
C PHE A 145 -10.04 -1.73 -7.02
N GLU A 146 -11.07 -1.45 -6.22
CA GLU A 146 -12.10 -0.47 -6.56
C GLU A 146 -11.50 0.93 -6.81
N LEU A 147 -10.59 1.37 -5.94
CA LEU A 147 -9.89 2.65 -6.10
C LEU A 147 -8.93 2.65 -7.30
N LEU A 148 -8.30 1.52 -7.60
CA LEU A 148 -7.44 1.40 -8.78
C LEU A 148 -8.24 1.54 -10.08
N ASN A 149 -9.43 0.93 -10.12
CA ASN A 149 -10.33 0.98 -11.28
C ASN A 149 -11.12 2.29 -11.41
N SER A 150 -11.20 3.11 -10.35
CA SER A 150 -11.90 4.39 -10.40
C SER A 150 -11.09 5.51 -11.05
N LEU A 151 -9.78 5.31 -11.22
CA LEU A 151 -8.86 6.30 -11.81
C LEU A 151 -8.83 6.18 -13.35
N PRO A 152 -8.76 7.31 -14.08
CA PRO A 152 -8.82 7.31 -15.54
C PRO A 152 -7.55 6.73 -16.18
N PHE A 153 -7.75 5.77 -17.09
CA PHE A 153 -6.67 5.07 -17.82
C PHE A 153 -6.12 5.84 -19.05
N VAL A 154 -6.92 6.73 -19.66
CA VAL A 154 -6.59 7.32 -20.98
C VAL A 154 -5.58 8.46 -20.87
N VAL A 155 -4.40 8.21 -21.43
CA VAL A 155 -3.26 9.14 -21.51
C VAL A 155 -3.43 10.09 -22.69
N LYS A 156 -4.01 11.27 -22.45
CA LYS A 156 -3.96 12.39 -23.40
C LYS A 156 -3.51 13.72 -22.79
N ASP A 157 -3.49 13.88 -21.47
CA ASP A 157 -3.22 15.18 -20.84
C ASP A 157 -2.19 15.12 -19.69
N PRO A 158 -1.51 16.23 -19.34
CA PRO A 158 -0.61 16.35 -18.19
C PRO A 158 -1.28 16.04 -16.83
N SER A 159 -2.62 16.19 -16.73
CA SER A 159 -3.42 15.80 -15.56
C SER A 159 -3.47 14.28 -15.35
N THR A 160 -3.09 13.47 -16.35
CA THR A 160 -2.93 12.01 -16.21
C THR A 160 -1.70 11.63 -15.38
N SER A 161 -0.81 12.58 -15.06
CA SER A 161 0.34 12.32 -14.17
C SER A 161 -0.08 12.07 -12.72
N THR A 162 -1.08 12.80 -12.20
CA THR A 162 -1.58 12.64 -10.83
C THR A 162 -2.40 11.36 -10.68
N ALA A 163 -3.25 11.04 -11.67
CA ALA A 163 -3.96 9.77 -11.70
C ALA A 163 -2.99 8.58 -11.75
N ARG A 164 -1.97 8.61 -12.62
CA ARG A 164 -0.94 7.57 -12.69
C ARG A 164 -0.13 7.45 -11.40
N TYR A 165 0.21 8.57 -10.78
CA TYR A 165 0.88 8.57 -9.49
C TYR A 165 0.00 7.92 -8.41
N ALA A 166 -1.29 8.29 -8.34
CA ALA A 166 -2.24 7.67 -7.41
C ALA A 166 -2.40 6.15 -7.64
N MET A 167 -2.46 5.69 -8.89
CA MET A 167 -2.46 4.25 -9.24
C MET A 167 -1.22 3.53 -8.70
N LEU A 168 -0.02 4.10 -8.92
CA LEU A 168 1.23 3.54 -8.40
C LEU A 168 1.25 3.52 -6.86
N GLN A 169 0.69 4.54 -6.20
CA GLN A 169 0.55 4.56 -4.75
C GLN A 169 -0.39 3.46 -4.27
N ILE A 170 -1.53 3.24 -4.94
CA ILE A 170 -2.45 2.13 -4.63
C ILE A 170 -1.75 0.78 -4.79
N CYS A 171 -1.04 0.55 -5.89
CA CYS A 171 -0.28 -0.70 -6.07
C CYS A 171 0.76 -0.89 -4.95
N THR A 172 1.41 0.19 -4.51
CA THR A 172 2.36 0.15 -3.39
C THR A 172 1.70 -0.21 -2.06
N SER A 173 0.42 0.16 -1.87
CA SER A 173 -0.36 -0.24 -0.70
C SER A 173 -0.53 -1.75 -0.57
N PHE A 174 -0.65 -2.49 -1.68
CA PHE A 174 -0.67 -3.95 -1.62
C PHE A 174 0.60 -4.52 -0.99
N ILE A 175 1.77 -3.94 -1.27
CA ILE A 175 3.04 -4.34 -0.63
C ILE A 175 3.00 -4.03 0.87
N ARG A 176 2.52 -2.84 1.25
CA ARG A 176 2.46 -2.43 2.67
C ARG A 176 1.51 -3.31 3.47
N ILE A 177 0.32 -3.57 2.93
CA ILE A 177 -0.66 -4.47 3.54
C ILE A 177 -0.12 -5.90 3.58
N ALA A 178 0.49 -6.41 2.52
CA ALA A 178 1.11 -7.74 2.52
C ALA A 178 2.16 -7.90 3.63
N LYS A 179 2.97 -6.85 3.89
CA LYS A 179 3.96 -6.86 5.00
C LYS A 179 3.29 -6.80 6.37
N ALA A 180 2.24 -5.99 6.51
CA ALA A 180 1.65 -5.69 7.82
C ALA A 180 0.62 -6.72 8.27
N ALA A 181 -0.21 -7.21 7.35
CA ALA A 181 -1.23 -8.24 7.58
C ALA A 181 -0.62 -9.63 7.80
N ASP A 182 0.59 -9.87 7.29
CA ASP A 182 1.34 -11.11 7.50
C ASP A 182 0.50 -12.32 7.05
N LYS A 183 0.39 -13.38 7.85
CA LYS A 183 -0.32 -14.62 7.49
C LYS A 183 -1.82 -14.43 7.22
N SER A 184 -2.44 -13.33 7.64
CA SER A 184 -3.88 -13.12 7.41
C SER A 184 -4.23 -12.85 5.94
N ILE A 185 -3.25 -12.49 5.11
CA ILE A 185 -3.43 -12.27 3.66
C ILE A 185 -3.49 -13.57 2.86
N LEU A 186 -2.89 -14.65 3.38
CA LEU A 186 -2.65 -15.89 2.63
C LEU A 186 -3.91 -16.53 2.04
N PRO A 187 -5.04 -16.62 2.77
CA PRO A 187 -6.27 -17.22 2.24
C PRO A 187 -6.83 -16.48 1.01
N HIS A 188 -6.46 -15.21 0.83
CA HIS A 188 -7.00 -14.35 -0.22
C HIS A 188 -6.09 -14.27 -1.45
N MET A 189 -4.89 -14.83 -1.41
CA MET A 189 -3.91 -14.68 -2.49
C MET A 189 -4.43 -15.16 -3.85
N LYS A 190 -5.19 -16.26 -3.87
CA LYS A 190 -5.77 -16.79 -5.11
C LYS A 190 -6.77 -15.82 -5.74
N ASP A 191 -7.72 -15.32 -4.94
CA ASP A 191 -8.73 -14.36 -5.41
C ASP A 191 -8.10 -13.06 -5.93
N ILE A 192 -7.02 -12.61 -5.28
CA ILE A 192 -6.25 -11.44 -5.72
C ILE A 192 -5.56 -11.73 -7.06
N ALA A 193 -4.98 -12.92 -7.24
CA ALA A 193 -4.31 -13.30 -8.48
C ALA A 193 -5.30 -13.39 -9.65
N ASP A 194 -6.48 -13.97 -9.40
CA ASP A 194 -7.55 -14.06 -10.38
C ASP A 194 -8.05 -12.67 -10.80
N THR A 195 -8.19 -11.74 -9.84
CA THR A 195 -8.55 -10.34 -10.10
C THR A 195 -7.48 -9.63 -10.94
N MET A 196 -6.20 -9.80 -10.60
CA MET A 196 -5.10 -9.24 -11.39
C MET A 196 -5.06 -9.77 -12.83
N ALA A 197 -5.24 -11.07 -13.00
CA ALA A 197 -5.27 -11.71 -14.32
C ALA A 197 -6.46 -11.23 -15.16
N HIS A 198 -7.61 -10.98 -14.52
CA HIS A 198 -8.75 -10.35 -15.19
C HIS A 198 -8.44 -8.92 -15.63
N MET A 199 -7.94 -8.07 -14.72
CA MET A 199 -7.58 -6.68 -15.03
C MET A 199 -6.50 -6.57 -16.11
N GLN A 200 -5.54 -7.49 -16.13
CA GLN A 200 -4.51 -7.54 -17.18
C GLN A 200 -5.12 -7.88 -18.55
N ARG A 201 -6.07 -8.82 -18.61
CA ARG A 201 -6.76 -9.18 -19.87
C ARG A 201 -7.63 -8.05 -20.42
N GLU A 202 -8.24 -7.26 -19.54
CA GLU A 202 -9.01 -6.08 -19.93
C GLU A 202 -8.16 -4.87 -20.33
N GLY A 203 -6.83 -4.95 -20.12
CA GLY A 203 -5.92 -3.85 -20.38
C GLY A 203 -6.02 -2.71 -19.35
N CYS A 204 -6.70 -2.94 -18.22
CA CYS A 204 -6.92 -1.96 -17.14
C CYS A 204 -5.69 -1.82 -16.21
N LEU A 205 -4.64 -2.60 -16.44
CA LEU A 205 -3.43 -2.64 -15.61
C LEU A 205 -2.19 -2.47 -16.48
N LEU A 206 -1.41 -1.43 -16.21
CA LEU A 206 -0.14 -1.21 -16.90
C LEU A 206 0.91 -2.23 -16.41
N HIS A 207 1.89 -2.54 -17.27
CA HIS A 207 2.99 -3.46 -16.93
C HIS A 207 3.75 -3.04 -15.65
N GLY A 208 3.94 -1.74 -15.43
CA GLY A 208 4.56 -1.21 -14.21
C GLY A 208 3.75 -1.48 -12.93
N GLU A 209 2.42 -1.37 -13.01
CA GLU A 209 1.50 -1.63 -11.90
C GLU A 209 1.41 -3.12 -11.62
N HIS A 210 1.30 -3.94 -12.67
CA HIS A 210 1.36 -5.39 -12.59
C HIS A 210 2.63 -5.86 -11.88
N ASN A 211 3.78 -5.27 -12.19
CA ASN A 211 5.05 -5.59 -11.53
C ASN A 211 5.04 -5.26 -10.03
N ILE A 212 4.41 -4.16 -9.62
CA ILE A 212 4.28 -3.79 -8.20
C ILE A 212 3.34 -4.75 -7.47
N LEU A 213 2.23 -5.13 -8.11
CA LEU A 213 1.30 -6.11 -7.54
C LEU A 213 1.94 -7.51 -7.44
N GLY A 214 2.66 -7.96 -8.47
CA GLY A 214 3.44 -9.20 -8.41
C GLY A 214 4.52 -9.14 -7.34
N GLU A 215 5.14 -7.98 -7.13
CA GLU A 215 6.07 -7.75 -6.02
C GLU A 215 5.38 -7.88 -4.64
N ALA A 216 4.12 -7.48 -4.51
CA ALA A 216 3.33 -7.72 -3.32
C ALA A 216 3.09 -9.22 -3.10
N PHE A 217 2.78 -9.99 -4.15
CA PHE A 217 2.64 -11.45 -4.05
C PHE A 217 3.90 -12.14 -3.54
N LEU A 218 5.08 -11.72 -4.00
CA LEU A 218 6.34 -12.24 -3.51
C LEU A 218 6.53 -11.97 -2.00
N VAL A 219 6.04 -10.83 -1.51
CA VAL A 219 6.05 -10.54 -0.07
C VAL A 219 5.10 -11.46 0.67
N MET A 220 3.85 -11.60 0.19
CA MET A 220 2.85 -12.48 0.81
C MET A 220 3.38 -13.91 0.90
N ALA A 221 3.90 -14.43 -0.22
CA ALA A 221 4.54 -15.74 -0.32
C ALA A 221 5.68 -15.94 0.69
N SER A 222 6.50 -14.91 0.92
CA SER A 222 7.62 -15.00 1.86
C SER A 222 7.19 -15.24 3.32
N THR A 223 5.90 -15.07 3.65
CA THR A 223 5.35 -15.32 4.99
C THR A 223 4.71 -16.71 5.15
N ALA A 224 4.45 -17.41 4.03
CA ALA A 224 3.70 -18.66 3.97
C ALA A 224 4.56 -19.94 3.98
N GLY A 225 5.87 -19.83 3.76
CA GLY A 225 6.80 -20.96 3.68
C GLY A 225 7.22 -21.32 2.24
N ILE A 226 8.16 -22.25 2.10
CA ILE A 226 8.85 -22.56 0.83
C ILE A 226 7.88 -23.07 -0.25
N GLN A 227 6.91 -23.91 0.13
CA GLN A 227 5.95 -24.51 -0.81
C GLN A 227 5.05 -23.45 -1.46
N GLN A 228 4.42 -22.60 -0.65
CA GLN A 228 3.57 -21.51 -1.18
C GLN A 228 4.39 -20.52 -2.01
N GLN A 229 5.66 -20.31 -1.64
CA GLN A 229 6.57 -19.46 -2.41
C GLN A 229 6.89 -20.05 -3.79
N GLN A 230 7.09 -21.37 -3.90
CA GLN A 230 7.26 -22.04 -5.19
C GLN A 230 6.00 -21.96 -6.05
N GLU A 231 4.82 -22.16 -5.46
CA GLU A 231 3.54 -22.01 -6.18
C GLU A 231 3.34 -20.61 -6.74
N VAL A 232 3.60 -19.58 -5.93
CA VAL A 232 3.45 -18.18 -6.34
C VAL A 232 4.47 -17.81 -7.43
N LEU A 233 5.70 -18.30 -7.32
CA LEU A 233 6.68 -18.14 -8.40
C LEU A 233 6.24 -18.84 -9.68
N ALA A 234 5.66 -20.03 -9.58
CA ALA A 234 5.10 -20.72 -10.74
C ALA A 234 3.95 -19.93 -11.37
N TRP A 235 3.03 -19.38 -10.58
CA TRP A 235 1.93 -18.55 -11.10
C TRP A 235 2.44 -17.30 -11.83
N LEU A 236 3.41 -16.59 -11.23
CA LEU A 236 3.91 -15.33 -11.75
C LEU A 236 4.86 -15.50 -12.94
N LEU A 237 5.63 -16.60 -13.00
CA LEU A 237 6.68 -16.81 -14.00
C LEU A 237 6.28 -17.82 -15.10
N SER A 238 5.25 -18.65 -14.91
CA SER A 238 4.85 -19.65 -15.92
C SER A 238 4.52 -19.02 -17.28
N PRO A 239 3.74 -17.91 -17.38
CA PRO A 239 3.47 -17.28 -18.67
C PRO A 239 4.74 -16.81 -19.38
N LEU A 240 5.69 -16.27 -18.60
CA LEU A 240 6.98 -15.80 -19.11
C LEU A 240 7.85 -16.96 -19.57
N SER A 241 7.91 -18.02 -18.76
CA SER A 241 8.64 -19.24 -19.09
C SER A 241 8.11 -19.84 -20.39
N GLN A 242 6.79 -19.93 -20.57
CA GLN A 242 6.19 -20.46 -21.80
C GLN A 242 6.56 -19.62 -23.02
N GLN A 243 6.51 -18.30 -22.91
CA GLN A 243 6.88 -17.41 -24.01
C GLN A 243 8.37 -17.51 -24.36
N TRP A 244 9.26 -17.59 -23.37
CA TRP A 244 10.71 -17.54 -23.58
C TRP A 244 11.30 -18.90 -23.97
N THR A 245 10.62 -20.01 -23.67
CA THR A 245 11.03 -21.36 -24.11
C THR A 245 10.47 -21.76 -25.46
N GLN A 246 9.52 -20.99 -26.02
CA GLN A 246 9.00 -21.24 -27.36
C GLN A 246 10.11 -21.11 -28.41
N LEU A 247 10.30 -22.18 -29.19
CA LEU A 247 11.35 -22.26 -30.20
C LEU A 247 11.21 -21.14 -31.26
N GLU A 248 9.98 -20.82 -31.65
CA GLU A 248 9.70 -19.70 -32.57
C GLU A 248 10.17 -18.36 -31.98
N TRP A 249 9.90 -18.11 -30.70
CA TRP A 249 10.32 -16.89 -30.03
C TRP A 249 11.85 -16.81 -29.92
N GLN A 250 12.51 -17.90 -29.56
CA GLN A 250 13.97 -17.97 -29.48
C GLN A 250 14.64 -17.78 -30.84
N ASN A 251 14.11 -18.40 -31.90
CA ASN A 251 14.63 -18.25 -33.26
C ASN A 251 14.45 -16.82 -33.77
N ASN A 252 13.32 -16.19 -33.47
CA ASN A 252 13.01 -14.84 -33.94
C ASN A 252 13.81 -13.75 -33.23
N TYR A 253 14.15 -13.92 -31.95
CA TYR A 253 14.67 -12.84 -31.12
C TYR A 253 16.03 -13.09 -30.45
N LEU A 254 16.39 -14.34 -30.12
CA LEU A 254 17.60 -14.66 -29.35
C LEU A 254 18.71 -15.34 -30.15
N SER A 255 18.37 -16.01 -31.25
CA SER A 255 19.30 -16.86 -32.00
C SER A 255 20.23 -16.07 -32.94
N GLU A 256 19.82 -14.86 -33.35
CA GLU A 256 20.58 -14.01 -34.27
C GLU A 256 20.80 -12.61 -33.68
N PRO A 257 21.94 -11.94 -33.94
CA PRO A 257 22.19 -10.56 -33.50
C PRO A 257 21.13 -9.56 -33.97
N LEU A 258 20.53 -9.79 -35.15
CA LEU A 258 19.43 -8.97 -35.67
C LEU A 258 18.10 -9.19 -34.93
N GLY A 259 17.95 -10.33 -34.24
CA GLY A 259 16.78 -10.63 -33.42
C GLY A 259 16.62 -9.65 -32.26
N LEU A 260 17.73 -9.28 -31.61
CA LEU A 260 17.73 -8.26 -30.54
C LEU A 260 17.31 -6.89 -31.09
N VAL A 261 17.78 -6.53 -32.28
CA VAL A 261 17.39 -5.28 -32.93
C VAL A 261 15.88 -5.28 -33.22
N ARG A 262 15.33 -6.39 -33.73
CA ARG A 262 13.87 -6.54 -33.95
C ARG A 262 13.07 -6.40 -32.67
N LEU A 263 13.54 -7.02 -31.59
CA LEU A 263 12.93 -6.97 -30.27
C LEU A 263 12.90 -5.54 -29.69
N CYS A 264 13.94 -4.76 -29.95
CA CYS A 264 14.01 -3.34 -29.59
C CYS A 264 13.41 -2.39 -30.65
N SER A 265 12.97 -2.89 -31.81
CA SER A 265 12.38 -2.04 -32.85
C SER A 265 10.92 -1.71 -32.59
N GLU A 266 10.20 -2.63 -31.92
CA GLU A 266 8.79 -2.45 -31.57
C GLU A 266 8.67 -1.95 -30.12
N THR A 267 8.20 -0.71 -29.95
CA THR A 267 8.11 -0.04 -28.65
C THR A 267 7.29 -0.82 -27.62
N THR A 268 6.15 -1.39 -28.01
CA THR A 268 5.27 -2.19 -27.13
C THR A 268 5.97 -3.46 -26.63
N THR A 269 6.62 -4.19 -27.54
CA THR A 269 7.36 -5.41 -27.24
C THR A 269 8.61 -5.12 -26.40
N MET A 270 9.34 -4.05 -26.70
CA MET A 270 10.48 -3.58 -25.90
C MET A 270 10.07 -3.30 -24.45
N TRP A 271 9.01 -2.52 -24.23
CA TRP A 271 8.54 -2.21 -22.87
C TRP A 271 8.01 -3.44 -22.14
N SER A 272 7.30 -4.34 -22.84
CA SER A 272 6.83 -5.59 -22.24
C SER A 272 8.00 -6.45 -21.74
N ILE A 273 9.08 -6.55 -22.52
CA ILE A 273 10.27 -7.33 -22.16
C ILE A 273 11.06 -6.64 -21.04
N PHE A 274 11.23 -5.33 -21.10
CA PHE A 274 11.85 -4.56 -20.02
C PHE A 274 11.14 -4.81 -18.68
N HIS A 275 9.79 -4.72 -18.67
CA HIS A 275 9.01 -4.96 -17.46
C HIS A 275 9.08 -6.42 -17.00
N THR A 276 9.05 -7.37 -17.93
CA THR A 276 9.22 -8.80 -17.68
C THR A 276 10.56 -9.11 -17.00
N VAL A 277 11.67 -8.62 -17.57
CA VAL A 277 13.03 -8.82 -17.04
C VAL A 277 13.16 -8.19 -15.66
N THR A 278 12.69 -6.95 -15.51
CA THR A 278 12.73 -6.22 -14.23
C THR A 278 11.96 -6.98 -13.15
N PHE A 279 10.82 -7.56 -13.51
CA PHE A 279 10.02 -8.36 -12.60
C PHE A 279 10.74 -9.66 -12.19
N PHE A 280 11.32 -10.37 -13.17
CA PHE A 280 12.11 -11.57 -12.90
C PHE A 280 13.29 -11.30 -11.96
N GLU A 281 14.02 -10.21 -12.17
CA GLU A 281 15.10 -9.78 -11.28
C GLU A 281 14.61 -9.53 -9.84
N LYS A 282 13.46 -8.87 -9.69
CA LYS A 282 12.83 -8.66 -8.38
C LYS A 282 12.39 -9.97 -7.73
N ALA A 283 11.82 -10.89 -8.52
CA ALA A 283 11.43 -12.22 -8.07
C ALA A 283 12.62 -12.98 -7.50
N LEU A 284 13.76 -12.99 -8.21
CA LEU A 284 15.01 -13.59 -7.73
C LEU A 284 15.52 -12.92 -6.45
N LYS A 285 15.54 -11.59 -6.39
CA LYS A 285 15.99 -10.83 -5.21
C LYS A 285 15.16 -11.13 -3.95
N ARG A 286 13.86 -11.36 -4.10
CA ARG A 286 12.94 -11.59 -2.96
C ARG A 286 12.73 -13.06 -2.63
N SER A 287 12.98 -13.96 -3.57
CA SER A 287 12.86 -15.41 -3.36
C SER A 287 14.08 -16.04 -2.69
N GLY A 288 15.21 -15.33 -2.65
CA GLY A 288 16.40 -15.77 -1.93
C GLY A 288 16.12 -16.06 -0.45
N LEU A 289 16.56 -17.22 0.03
CA LEU A 289 16.46 -17.66 1.42
C LEU A 289 16.97 -16.56 2.36
N ARG A 290 16.15 -16.11 3.31
CA ARG A 290 16.61 -15.23 4.39
C ARG A 290 17.65 -15.99 5.20
N LYS A 291 18.77 -15.36 5.58
CA LYS A 291 19.84 -15.96 6.42
C LYS A 291 19.31 -16.70 7.65
N THR A 292 18.20 -16.25 8.23
CA THR A 292 17.54 -16.86 9.40
C THR A 292 16.88 -18.21 9.10
N GLN A 293 16.45 -18.48 7.87
CA GLN A 293 15.94 -19.81 7.47
C GLN A 293 17.08 -20.81 7.22
N LYS A 294 18.28 -20.33 6.90
CA LYS A 294 19.46 -21.19 6.73
C LYS A 294 19.83 -21.88 8.05
N GLU A 295 19.76 -21.16 9.16
CA GLU A 295 20.01 -21.71 10.51
C GLU A 295 18.93 -22.68 11.02
N LEU A 296 17.72 -22.66 10.44
CA LEU A 296 16.63 -23.61 10.75
C LEU A 296 16.70 -24.84 9.84
N CYS A 297 17.00 -24.67 8.55
CA CYS A 297 17.21 -25.76 7.60
C CYS A 297 18.44 -26.60 8.00
N ASP A 298 19.56 -25.95 8.34
CA ASP A 298 20.77 -26.63 8.81
C ASP A 298 20.53 -27.41 10.13
N LYS A 299 19.53 -27.03 10.93
CA LYS A 299 19.16 -27.73 12.18
C LYS A 299 18.16 -28.87 11.98
N GLU A 300 17.27 -28.77 11.00
CA GLU A 300 16.35 -29.86 10.65
C GLU A 300 17.08 -30.98 9.92
N ASP A 301 18.02 -30.67 9.04
CA ASP A 301 18.88 -31.66 8.38
C ASP A 301 19.81 -32.37 9.38
N CYS A 302 20.28 -31.68 10.43
CA CYS A 302 21.12 -32.29 11.47
C CYS A 302 20.35 -33.28 12.37
N LYS A 303 19.04 -33.08 12.58
CA LYS A 303 18.19 -33.98 13.39
C LYS A 303 17.78 -35.27 12.67
N ILE A 304 17.86 -35.29 11.33
CA ILE A 304 17.58 -36.49 10.54
C ILE A 304 18.80 -37.44 10.55
N CYS A 305 20.00 -36.93 10.81
CA CYS A 305 21.21 -37.75 10.95
C CYS A 305 21.36 -38.43 12.32
N ASP A 306 20.79 -37.85 13.40
CA ASP A 306 20.96 -38.39 14.76
C ASP A 306 19.99 -39.52 15.14
N ASN A 307 19.03 -39.88 14.28
CA ASN A 307 18.03 -40.93 14.54
C ASN A 307 18.22 -42.23 13.73
N LEU A 308 19.42 -42.45 13.15
CA LEU A 308 19.73 -43.66 12.38
C LEU A 308 20.74 -44.61 13.05
N ASP A 309 21.19 -44.33 14.28
CA ASP A 309 22.16 -45.16 15.02
C ASP A 309 21.62 -45.71 16.36
N ALA A 310 20.31 -45.93 16.47
CA ALA A 310 19.70 -46.60 17.62
C ALA A 310 18.62 -47.59 17.17
N ASP A 311 19.06 -48.74 16.64
CA ASP A 311 18.47 -50.08 16.84
C ASP A 311 19.43 -51.17 16.35
#